data_AF-A0AAV3AWW2-F1
#
_entry.id   AF-A0AAV3AWW2-F1
#
_cell.length_a   1.000
_cell.length_b   1.000
_cell.length_c   1.000
_cell.angle_alpha   90.00
_cell.angle_beta   90.00
_cell.angle_gamma   90.00
#
_symmetry.space_group_name_H-M   'P 1'
#
loop_
_entity.id
_entity.type
_entity.pdbx_description
1 polymer ?
#
loop_
_entity_poly.entity_id
_entity_poly.type
_entity_poly.pdbx_seq_one_letter_code
_entity_poly.pdbx_strand_id
1 'polypeptide(L)'
;MDRIGLFREMGYISIGDKYVNPGSKPFNESASKNRQILPGGSKSMANTLGGYFDSQFKRTFEGEAYSDPLKQRRHYRMQQAKKNLGKAFLPSNGEKKPSGVGNFYGTLGGPVPAFSAELKSRKPYTAPGKNFYTNPPKQGTGYG
;
A
#
# COMPACT_ATOMS: atom_id res chain seq x y z
N MET A 1 -63.09 -60.99 -49.78
CA MET A 1 -63.66 -59.81 -49.10
C MET A 1 -64.77 -59.28 -49.97
N ASP A 2 -66.00 -59.37 -49.47
CA ASP A 2 -67.19 -58.95 -50.20
C ASP A 2 -67.17 -57.43 -50.37
N ARG A 3 -67.30 -56.96 -51.61
CA ARG A 3 -67.26 -55.53 -51.92
C ARG A 3 -68.55 -54.89 -51.42
N ILE A 4 -68.42 -54.00 -50.45
CA ILE A 4 -69.52 -53.18 -49.93
C ILE A 4 -70.07 -52.36 -51.12
N GLY A 5 -71.38 -52.38 -51.34
CA GLY A 5 -72.08 -51.91 -52.55
C GLY A 5 -71.94 -50.41 -52.87
N LEU A 6 -70.73 -49.97 -53.19
CA LEU A 6 -70.42 -48.65 -53.70
C LEU A 6 -70.61 -48.65 -55.23
N PHE A 7 -71.39 -47.70 -55.74
CA PHE A 7 -71.72 -47.59 -57.18
C PHE A 7 -70.50 -47.43 -58.09
N ARG A 8 -69.42 -46.84 -57.56
CA ARG A 8 -68.11 -46.71 -58.21
C ARG A 8 -67.05 -46.36 -57.18
N GLU A 9 -65.89 -47.00 -57.28
CA GLU A 9 -64.72 -46.65 -56.46
C GLU A 9 -64.15 -45.29 -56.94
N MET A 10 -64.00 -44.35 -56.02
CA MET A 10 -63.38 -43.06 -56.31
C MET A 10 -61.86 -43.20 -56.20
N GLY A 11 -61.14 -42.59 -57.15
CA GLY A 11 -59.67 -42.54 -57.08
C GLY A 11 -59.23 -41.73 -55.86
N TYR A 12 -58.32 -42.30 -55.07
CA TYR A 12 -57.74 -41.58 -53.94
C TYR A 12 -56.62 -40.66 -54.45
N ILE A 13 -56.63 -39.42 -53.99
CA ILE A 13 -55.68 -38.37 -54.39
C ILE A 13 -54.22 -38.68 -54.03
N SER A 14 -53.99 -39.57 -53.06
CA SER A 14 -52.68 -39.88 -52.50
C SER A 14 -52.09 -41.22 -52.96
N ILE A 15 -52.66 -41.85 -53.99
CA ILE A 15 -52.13 -43.11 -54.53
C ILE A 15 -50.79 -42.83 -55.23
N GLY A 16 -49.70 -43.32 -54.63
CA GLY A 16 -48.34 -43.15 -55.13
C GLY A 16 -47.57 -41.96 -54.52
N ASP A 17 -48.23 -41.14 -53.70
CA ASP A 17 -47.57 -40.04 -53.00
C ASP A 17 -46.64 -40.59 -51.91
N LYS A 18 -45.37 -40.18 -51.95
CA LYS A 18 -44.41 -40.49 -50.89
C LYS A 18 -44.81 -39.72 -49.63
N TYR A 19 -45.00 -40.43 -48.53
CA TYR A 19 -45.26 -39.82 -47.23
C TYR A 19 -44.14 -38.85 -46.83
N VAL A 20 -44.50 -37.61 -46.54
CA VAL A 20 -43.58 -36.58 -46.00
C VAL A 20 -43.87 -36.40 -44.53
N ASN A 21 -42.91 -36.73 -43.67
CA ASN A 21 -43.02 -36.51 -42.23
C ASN A 21 -43.29 -35.03 -41.93
N PRO A 22 -44.35 -34.68 -41.18
CA PRO A 22 -44.58 -33.32 -40.71
C PRO A 22 -43.36 -32.81 -39.94
N GLY A 23 -42.83 -31.65 -40.31
CA GLY A 23 -41.62 -31.07 -39.70
C GLY A 23 -40.28 -31.56 -40.28
N SER A 24 -40.30 -32.43 -41.30
CA SER A 24 -39.06 -32.91 -41.97
C SER A 24 -38.28 -31.83 -42.71
N LYS A 25 -38.97 -30.76 -43.15
CA LYS A 25 -38.34 -29.64 -43.83
C LYS A 25 -38.28 -28.44 -42.87
N PRO A 26 -37.08 -27.93 -42.56
CA PRO A 26 -36.97 -26.73 -41.74
C PRO A 26 -37.55 -25.53 -42.49
N PHE A 27 -38.29 -24.69 -41.79
CA PHE A 27 -38.78 -23.43 -42.34
C PHE A 27 -37.60 -22.51 -42.63
N ASN A 28 -37.59 -21.90 -43.83
CA ASN A 28 -36.58 -20.92 -44.24
C ASN A 28 -35.12 -21.42 -44.14
N GLU A 29 -34.82 -22.50 -44.88
CA GLU A 29 -33.49 -23.11 -44.95
C GLU A 29 -32.33 -22.14 -45.23
N SER A 30 -32.55 -21.06 -45.98
CA SER A 30 -31.49 -20.10 -46.28
C SER A 30 -31.07 -19.28 -45.04
N ALA A 31 -31.98 -19.08 -44.09
CA ALA A 31 -31.71 -18.34 -42.86
C ALA A 31 -30.82 -19.13 -41.88
N SER A 32 -30.88 -20.46 -41.89
CA SER A 32 -30.09 -21.31 -40.99
C SER A 32 -28.72 -21.71 -41.55
N LYS A 33 -28.53 -21.65 -42.87
CA LYS A 33 -27.32 -22.15 -43.56
C LYS A 33 -26.08 -21.25 -43.42
N ASN A 34 -26.23 -20.00 -42.99
CA ASN A 34 -25.15 -19.01 -42.96
C ASN A 34 -24.75 -18.58 -41.54
N ARG A 35 -23.68 -17.78 -41.43
CA ARG A 35 -23.21 -17.23 -40.16
C ARG A 35 -24.32 -16.47 -39.44
N GLN A 36 -24.61 -16.88 -38.22
CA GLN A 36 -25.58 -16.23 -37.35
C GLN A 36 -24.92 -15.11 -36.54
N ILE A 37 -25.72 -14.14 -36.11
CA ILE A 37 -25.26 -13.09 -35.19
C ILE A 37 -24.97 -13.75 -33.84
N LEU A 38 -23.76 -13.52 -33.31
CA LEU A 38 -23.39 -13.93 -31.96
C LEU A 38 -23.63 -12.73 -31.02
N PRO A 39 -24.70 -12.71 -30.21
CA PRO A 39 -25.00 -11.59 -29.31
C PRO A 39 -24.00 -11.47 -28.15
N GLY A 40 -23.03 -12.38 -28.05
CA GLY A 40 -22.11 -12.45 -26.93
C GLY A 40 -22.80 -12.87 -25.63
N GLY A 41 -22.06 -12.85 -24.53
CA GLY A 41 -22.57 -13.15 -23.19
C GLY A 41 -21.81 -12.36 -22.13
N SER A 42 -22.46 -12.12 -20.99
CA SER A 42 -21.84 -11.44 -19.85
C SER A 42 -20.74 -12.32 -19.26
N LYS A 43 -19.54 -11.76 -19.06
CA LYS A 43 -18.45 -12.46 -18.38
C LYS A 43 -18.60 -12.25 -16.87
N SER A 44 -18.87 -13.31 -16.12
CA SER A 44 -19.23 -13.22 -14.70
C SER A 44 -18.04 -13.07 -13.76
N MET A 45 -16.85 -13.56 -14.13
CA MET A 45 -15.65 -13.41 -13.32
C MET A 45 -14.42 -13.44 -14.21
N ALA A 46 -13.75 -12.30 -14.33
CA ALA A 46 -12.37 -12.31 -14.77
C ALA A 46 -11.63 -11.24 -13.97
N ASN A 47 -10.49 -11.61 -13.40
CA ASN A 47 -9.53 -10.65 -12.82
C ASN A 47 -8.82 -9.82 -13.93
N THR A 48 -9.44 -9.74 -15.11
CA THR A 48 -8.97 -9.09 -16.33
C THR A 48 -10.10 -8.22 -16.88
N LEU A 49 -9.75 -7.25 -17.73
CA LEU A 49 -10.66 -6.23 -18.27
C LEU A 49 -11.85 -6.76 -19.07
N GLY A 50 -11.91 -8.07 -19.36
CA GLY A 50 -12.93 -8.65 -20.23
C GLY A 50 -14.38 -8.53 -19.75
N GLY A 51 -14.61 -8.15 -18.48
CA GLY A 51 -15.94 -7.89 -17.91
C GLY A 51 -16.29 -6.40 -17.78
N TYR A 52 -15.38 -5.49 -18.12
CA TYR A 52 -15.59 -4.05 -18.05
C TYR A 52 -15.90 -3.47 -19.44
N PHE A 53 -16.59 -2.33 -19.49
CA PHE A 53 -16.87 -1.63 -20.74
C PHE A 53 -15.63 -0.94 -21.34
N ASP A 54 -14.72 -0.49 -20.48
CA ASP A 54 -13.47 0.13 -20.90
C ASP A 54 -12.50 -0.93 -21.45
N SER A 55 -11.90 -0.65 -22.60
CA SER A 55 -10.91 -1.52 -23.24
C SER A 55 -9.59 -1.59 -22.47
N GLN A 56 -9.29 -0.56 -21.68
CA GLN A 56 -8.06 -0.41 -20.91
C GLN A 56 -8.37 -0.05 -19.46
N PHE A 57 -7.54 -0.55 -18.56
CA PHE A 57 -7.63 -0.23 -17.15
C PHE A 57 -7.03 1.16 -16.92
N LYS A 58 -7.85 2.11 -16.48
CA LYS A 58 -7.40 3.46 -16.13
C LYS A 58 -6.89 3.44 -14.69
N ARG A 59 -5.57 3.41 -14.49
CA ARG A 59 -5.00 3.53 -13.14
C ARG A 59 -4.92 5.01 -12.74
N THR A 60 -5.35 5.32 -11.50
CA THR A 60 -5.39 6.70 -10.99
C THR A 60 -4.02 7.37 -10.91
N PHE A 61 -2.97 6.61 -10.59
CA PHE A 61 -1.60 7.11 -10.43
C PHE A 61 -0.71 6.69 -11.60
N GLU A 62 -1.17 6.92 -12.83
CA GLU A 62 -0.33 6.77 -14.03
C GLU A 62 0.49 8.06 -14.24
N GLY A 63 1.81 7.92 -14.41
CA GLY A 63 2.72 9.05 -14.58
C GLY A 63 3.18 9.74 -13.29
N GLU A 64 2.53 9.47 -12.15
CA GLU A 64 3.01 9.93 -10.85
C GLU A 64 4.08 8.99 -10.28
N ALA A 65 5.29 9.51 -10.10
CA ALA A 65 6.33 8.78 -9.38
C ALA A 65 6.04 8.81 -7.88
N TYR A 66 6.11 7.64 -7.23
CA TYR A 66 6.07 7.58 -5.76
C TYR A 66 7.19 8.45 -5.19
N SER A 67 6.80 9.55 -4.54
CA SER A 67 7.74 10.46 -3.88
C SER A 67 7.73 10.20 -2.38
N ASP A 68 8.84 9.68 -1.86
CA ASP A 68 9.02 9.49 -0.43
C ASP A 68 9.34 10.85 0.24
N PRO A 69 8.45 11.40 1.09
CA PRO A 69 8.66 12.70 1.74
C PRO A 69 9.89 12.69 2.65
N LEU A 70 10.22 11.55 3.26
CA LEU A 70 11.39 11.42 4.15
C LEU A 70 12.68 11.50 3.35
N LYS A 71 12.73 10.83 2.20
CA LYS A 71 13.86 10.89 1.27
C LYS A 71 14.06 12.32 0.76
N GLN A 72 12.99 13.02 0.37
CA GLN A 72 13.05 14.43 -0.04
C GLN A 72 13.57 15.33 1.09
N ARG A 73 13.04 15.21 2.31
CA ARG A 73 13.52 15.96 3.48
C ARG A 73 14.99 15.72 3.78
N ARG A 74 15.46 14.48 3.64
CA ARG A 74 16.89 14.12 3.81
C ARG A 74 17.76 14.77 2.74
N HIS A 75 17.37 14.69 1.46
CA HIS A 75 18.10 15.36 0.38
C HIS A 75 18.16 16.87 0.58
N TYR A 76 17.04 17.49 0.96
CA TYR A 76 16.99 18.91 1.29
C TYR A 76 17.95 19.27 2.42
N ARG A 77 17.95 18.52 3.52
CA ARG A 77 18.88 18.73 4.65
C ARG A 77 20.33 18.65 4.22
N MET A 78 20.68 17.66 3.40
CA MET A 78 22.04 17.49 2.86
C MET A 78 22.44 18.67 1.97
N GLN A 79 21.54 19.16 1.12
CA GLN A 79 21.79 20.34 0.29
C GLN A 79 21.96 21.61 1.12
N GLN A 80 21.16 21.81 2.17
CA GLN A 80 21.31 22.95 3.07
C GLN A 80 22.62 22.87 3.87
N ALA A 81 23.00 21.68 4.35
CA ALA A 81 24.27 21.49 5.05
C ALA A 81 25.49 21.85 4.17
N LYS A 82 25.43 21.57 2.85
CA LYS A 82 26.48 21.97 1.90
C LYS A 82 26.64 23.49 1.76
N LYS A 83 25.63 24.29 2.11
CA LYS A 83 25.70 25.76 2.07
C LYS A 83 26.39 26.35 3.30
N ASN A 84 26.68 25.54 4.32
CA ASN A 84 27.39 25.99 5.51
C ASN A 84 28.89 26.14 5.15
N LEU A 85 29.29 27.34 4.75
CA LEU A 85 30.67 27.69 4.34
C LEU A 85 31.66 27.75 5.51
N GLY A 86 31.18 27.78 6.76
CA GLY A 86 31.99 28.02 7.95
C GLY A 86 31.57 27.19 9.16
N LYS A 87 32.30 27.40 10.26
CA LYS A 87 32.02 26.78 11.56
C LYS A 87 30.69 27.31 12.10
N ALA A 88 29.96 26.49 12.86
CA ALA A 88 28.77 26.95 13.56
C ALA A 88 29.10 28.19 14.38
N PHE A 89 28.25 29.21 14.32
CA PHE A 89 28.42 30.41 15.12
C PHE A 89 28.39 30.01 16.60
N LEU A 90 29.52 30.16 17.27
CA LEU A 90 29.63 30.04 18.71
C LEU A 90 29.54 31.45 19.28
N PRO A 91 28.48 31.78 20.06
CA PRO A 91 28.40 33.08 20.69
C PRO A 91 29.64 33.27 21.57
N SER A 92 30.29 34.44 21.44
CA SER A 92 31.50 34.81 22.19
C SER A 92 31.25 35.01 23.69
N ASN A 93 29.99 34.99 24.13
CA ASN A 93 29.63 35.11 25.54
C ASN A 93 29.98 33.80 26.25
N GLY A 94 31.16 33.77 26.86
CA GLY A 94 31.56 32.70 27.79
C GLY A 94 30.58 32.57 28.96
N GLU A 95 30.67 31.44 29.67
CA GLU A 95 29.85 31.18 30.86
C GLU A 95 29.99 32.35 31.86
N LYS A 96 28.85 32.87 32.34
CA LYS A 96 28.85 33.83 33.44
C LYS A 96 29.48 33.14 34.65
N LYS A 97 30.65 33.61 35.08
CA LYS A 97 31.30 33.07 36.29
C LYS A 97 30.33 33.20 37.47
N PRO A 98 30.10 32.14 38.25
CA PRO A 98 29.25 32.23 39.43
C PRO A 98 29.91 33.14 40.47
N SER A 99 29.42 34.38 40.58
CA SER A 99 29.70 35.28 41.70
C SER A 99 28.73 34.94 42.84
N GLY A 100 28.99 33.83 43.51
CA GLY A 100 28.23 33.38 44.69
C GLY A 100 28.86 33.83 46.01
N VAL A 101 28.15 33.57 47.12
CA VAL A 101 28.58 33.86 48.50
C VAL A 101 29.92 33.17 48.79
N GLY A 102 30.95 33.96 49.11
CA GLY A 102 32.31 33.49 49.41
C GLY A 102 33.36 33.68 48.30
N ASN A 103 33.00 34.27 47.16
CA ASN A 103 33.96 34.60 46.10
C ASN A 103 34.56 36.00 46.31
N PHE A 104 35.88 36.11 46.47
CA PHE A 104 36.62 37.37 46.69
C PHE A 104 36.98 38.13 45.41
N TYR A 105 36.45 37.69 44.26
CA TYR A 105 36.71 38.35 42.98
C TYR A 105 36.12 39.76 42.97
N GLY A 106 36.97 40.77 43.14
CA GLY A 106 36.60 42.19 43.20
C GLY A 106 36.53 42.82 44.60
N THR A 107 36.92 42.10 45.67
CA THR A 107 37.01 42.69 47.02
C THR A 107 38.36 43.37 47.25
N LEU A 108 38.35 44.56 47.84
CA LEU A 108 39.57 45.38 48.08
C LEU A 108 40.55 44.76 49.11
N GLY A 109 40.10 43.77 49.89
CA GLY A 109 40.93 43.00 50.80
C GLY A 109 41.31 41.66 50.16
N GLY A 110 42.61 41.40 50.03
CA GLY A 110 43.14 40.11 49.61
C GLY A 110 42.87 38.99 50.63
N PRO A 111 43.34 37.76 50.36
CA PRO A 111 43.11 36.61 51.23
C PRO A 111 43.69 36.83 52.64
N VAL A 112 42.89 36.53 53.68
CA VAL A 112 43.28 36.68 55.08
C VAL A 112 44.24 35.53 55.48
N PRO A 113 45.48 35.80 55.94
CA PRO A 113 46.50 34.79 56.18
C PRO A 113 46.17 33.82 57.34
N ALA A 114 45.20 34.15 58.19
CA ALA A 114 44.75 33.29 59.29
C ALA A 114 43.93 32.07 58.83
N PHE A 115 43.43 32.05 57.58
CA PHE A 115 42.71 30.92 57.02
C PHE A 115 43.55 30.28 55.91
N SER A 116 44.08 29.08 56.13
CA SER A 116 44.80 28.36 55.09
C SER A 116 43.84 27.95 53.98
N ALA A 117 44.17 28.26 52.73
CA ALA A 117 43.44 27.79 51.54
C ALA A 117 43.79 26.33 51.20
N GLU A 118 44.18 25.52 52.19
CA GLU A 118 44.57 24.15 51.98
C GLU A 118 43.35 23.33 51.55
N LEU A 119 43.38 22.88 50.30
CA LEU A 119 42.39 21.97 49.76
C LEU A 119 42.55 20.63 50.48
N LYS A 120 41.61 20.31 51.38
CA LYS A 120 41.50 18.97 51.96
C LYS A 120 41.47 17.94 50.82
N SER A 121 42.24 16.86 50.96
CA SER A 121 42.26 15.78 49.97
C SER A 121 40.83 15.25 49.77
N ARG A 122 40.26 15.50 48.60
CA ARG A 122 38.96 14.94 48.23
C ARG A 122 39.17 13.49 47.84
N LYS A 123 38.30 12.60 48.32
CA LYS A 123 38.30 11.20 47.89
C LYS A 123 38.13 11.17 46.36
N PRO A 124 38.91 10.35 45.64
CA PRO A 124 38.76 10.23 44.18
C PRO A 124 37.35 9.77 43.84
N TYR A 125 36.79 10.35 42.78
CA TYR A 125 35.46 10.01 42.31
C TYR A 125 35.41 8.57 41.80
N THR A 126 34.54 7.76 42.40
CA THR A 126 34.18 6.43 41.91
C THR A 126 32.91 6.53 41.08
N ALA A 127 33.01 6.23 39.78
CA ALA A 127 31.86 6.19 38.90
C ALA A 127 30.86 5.12 39.37
N PRO A 128 29.54 5.43 39.42
CA PRO A 128 28.53 4.43 39.73
C PRO A 128 28.55 3.33 38.65
N GLY A 129 28.48 2.08 39.08
CA GLY A 129 28.38 0.93 38.18
C GLY A 129 27.16 1.04 37.26
N LYS A 130 27.19 0.35 36.12
CA LYS A 130 26.02 0.31 35.22
C LYS A 130 24.84 -0.34 35.94
N ASN A 131 23.66 0.26 35.79
CA ASN A 131 22.42 -0.35 36.26
C ASN A 131 22.23 -1.71 35.57
N PHE A 132 21.91 -2.75 36.35
CA PHE A 132 21.52 -4.05 35.79
C PHE A 132 20.24 -3.86 34.97
N TYR A 133 20.32 -4.06 33.66
CA TYR A 133 19.16 -4.12 32.79
C TYR A 133 18.59 -5.53 32.86
N THR A 134 17.61 -5.75 33.74
CA THR A 134 16.74 -6.92 33.63
C THR A 134 15.65 -6.57 32.64
N ASN A 135 15.74 -7.14 31.43
CA ASN A 135 14.63 -7.13 30.48
C ASN A 135 13.82 -8.39 30.76
N PRO A 136 12.74 -8.35 31.58
CA PRO A 136 11.95 -9.54 31.84
C PRO A 136 11.43 -10.06 30.49
N PRO A 137 11.54 -11.37 30.20
CA PRO A 137 11.01 -11.92 28.97
C PRO A 137 9.52 -11.59 28.87
N LYS A 138 9.07 -11.24 27.67
CA LYS A 138 7.64 -11.02 27.37
C LYS A 138 6.89 -12.24 27.89
N GLN A 139 6.07 -12.06 28.93
CA GLN A 139 5.02 -13.01 29.29
C GLN A 139 4.06 -13.01 28.12
N GLY A 140 4.31 -13.86 27.12
CA GLY A 140 3.41 -14.08 26.02
C GLY A 140 2.12 -14.65 26.58
N THR A 141 0.99 -13.99 26.30
CA THR A 141 -0.31 -14.63 26.44
C THR A 141 -0.39 -15.69 25.35
N GLY A 142 -0.06 -16.93 25.71
CA GLY A 142 -0.20 -18.10 24.87
C GLY A 142 -1.67 -18.32 24.53
N TYR A 143 -2.07 -17.82 23.37
CA TYR A 143 -3.17 -18.37 22.59
C TYR A 143 -2.55 -18.79 21.25
N GLY A 144 -1.90 -19.95 21.30
CA GLY A 144 -1.72 -20.83 20.15
C GLY A 144 -2.79 -21.91 20.23
#